data_AF-A0AAN6PRJ1-F1
#
_entry.id   AF-A0AAN6PRJ1-F1
#
_cell.length_a   1.000
_cell.length_b   1.000
_cell.length_c   1.000
_cell.angle_alpha   90.00
_cell.angle_beta   90.00
_cell.angle_gamma   90.00
#
_symmetry.space_group_name_H-M   'P 1'
#
loop_
_entity.id
_entity.type
_entity.pdbx_description
1 polymer ?
#
loop_
_entity_poly.entity_id
_entity_poly.type
_entity_poly.pdbx_seq_one_letter_code
_entity_poly.pdbx_strand_id
1 'polypeptide(L)' 'MAHHHIATRAQALTLKLILQLGNKQIEARTGLKPRTVASIADKALERGFDPHRRLPVILDIHVCDGPRSGRPSKQLDR' A
#
# COMPACT_ATOMS: atom_id res chain seq x y z
N MET A 1 -6.67 -7.74 -6.19
CA MET A 1 -5.20 -7.56 -6.10
C MET A 1 -4.62 -8.79 -5.42
N ALA A 2 -3.52 -9.34 -5.94
CA ALA A 2 -2.81 -10.41 -5.26
C ALA A 2 -2.47 -9.95 -3.83
N HIS A 3 -2.61 -10.85 -2.86
CA HIS A 3 -2.28 -10.54 -1.48
C HIS A 3 -0.75 -10.48 -1.37
N HIS A 4 -0.23 -9.28 -1.11
CA HIS A 4 1.20 -9.06 -0.89
C HIS A 4 1.42 -8.88 0.60
N HIS A 5 2.50 -9.45 1.13
CA HIS A 5 2.85 -9.28 2.55
C HIS A 5 2.94 -7.78 2.89
N ILE A 6 2.47 -7.44 4.09
CA ILE A 6 2.46 -6.06 4.58
C ILE A 6 3.86 -5.43 4.53
N ALA A 7 4.89 -6.21 4.84
CA ALA A 7 6.29 -5.80 4.74
C ALA A 7 6.71 -5.43 3.30
N THR A 8 6.29 -6.21 2.29
CA THR A 8 6.60 -5.92 0.87
C THR A 8 5.92 -4.62 0.42
N ARG A 9 4.72 -4.36 0.92
CA ARG A 9 3.96 -3.13 0.60
C ARG A 9 4.58 -1.91 1.27
N ALA A 10 5.00 -2.04 2.53
CA ALA A 10 5.76 -1.01 3.24
C ALA A 10 7.07 -0.70 2.54
N GLN A 11 7.82 -1.73 2.13
CA GLN A 11 9.04 -1.56 1.35
C GLN A 11 8.77 -0.81 0.04
N ALA A 12 7.75 -1.20 -0.72
CA ALA A 12 7.39 -0.52 -1.97
C ALA A 12 6.98 0.95 -1.77
N LEU A 13 6.22 1.23 -0.70
CA LEU A 13 5.82 2.59 -0.33
C LEU A 13 7.04 3.47 0.00
N THR A 14 8.00 2.94 0.77
CA THR A 14 9.27 3.62 1.06
C THR A 14 10.04 3.92 -0.22
N LEU A 15 10.21 2.93 -1.09
CA LEU A 15 10.95 3.12 -2.34
C LEU A 15 10.26 4.17 -3.25
N LYS A 16 8.93 4.24 -3.23
CA LYS A 16 8.14 5.13 -4.09
C LYS A 16 8.08 6.56 -3.59
N LEU A 17 7.68 6.77 -2.32
CA LEU A 17 7.35 8.11 -1.82
C LEU A 17 8.50 8.76 -1.04
N ILE A 18 9.35 7.96 -0.38
CA ILE A 18 10.48 8.48 0.40
C ILE A 18 11.72 8.56 -0.48
N LEU A 19 12.10 7.47 -1.15
CA LEU A 19 13.30 7.42 -1.98
C LEU A 19 13.07 7.84 -3.45
N GLN A 20 11.81 8.05 -3.85
CA GLN A 20 11.41 8.51 -5.19
C GLN A 20 12.01 7.70 -6.35
N LEU A 21 12.16 6.37 -6.17
CA LEU A 21 12.71 5.51 -7.21
C LEU A 21 11.74 5.30 -8.38
N GLY A 22 12.32 4.98 -9.54
CA GLY A 22 11.56 4.67 -10.75
C GLY A 22 10.81 3.34 -10.65
N ASN A 23 9.65 3.25 -11.31
CA ASN A 23 8.77 2.08 -11.25
C ASN A 23 9.47 0.76 -11.63
N LYS A 24 10.36 0.77 -12.64
CA LYS A 24 11.15 -0.42 -13.04
C LYS A 24 12.08 -0.92 -11.92
N GLN A 25 12.70 0.00 -11.18
CA GLN A 25 13.59 -0.35 -10.07
C GLN A 25 12.79 -0.92 -8.90
N ILE A 26 11.60 -0.37 -8.63
CA ILE A 26 10.72 -0.85 -7.57
C ILE A 26 10.20 -2.25 -7.90
N GLU A 27 9.78 -2.49 -9.15
CA GLU A 27 9.34 -3.81 -9.62
C GLU A 27 10.47 -4.83 -9.50
N ALA A 28 11.69 -4.50 -9.92
CA ALA A 28 12.84 -5.39 -9.80
C ALA A 28 13.19 -5.76 -8.34
N ARG A 29 12.94 -4.85 -7.38
CA ARG A 29 13.26 -5.07 -5.96
C ARG A 29 12.14 -5.76 -5.16
N THR A 30 10.89 -5.58 -5.57
CA THR A 30 9.72 -6.01 -4.77
C THR A 30 8.83 -7.03 -5.48
N GLY A 31 9.01 -7.22 -6.80
CA GLY A 31 8.11 -7.99 -7.65
C GLY A 31 6.75 -7.32 -7.90
N LEU A 32 6.48 -6.15 -7.31
CA LEU A 32 5.20 -5.45 -7.49
C LEU A 32 5.16 -4.73 -8.82
N LYS A 33 4.10 -4.97 -9.59
CA LYS A 33 3.83 -4.23 -10.82
C LYS A 33 3.59 -2.74 -10.50
N PRO A 34 3.97 -1.81 -11.41
CA PRO A 34 3.81 -0.37 -11.18
C PRO A 34 2.39 0.06 -10.78
N ARG A 35 1.36 -0.59 -11.33
CA ARG A 35 -0.04 -0.34 -10.98
C ARG A 35 -0.36 -0.68 -9.52
N THR A 36 0.23 -1.76 -8.98
CA THR A 36 0.07 -2.14 -7.58
C THR A 36 0.78 -1.14 -6.67
N VAL A 37 1.99 -0.72 -7.04
CA VAL A 37 2.75 0.30 -6.29
C VAL A 37 1.97 1.62 -6.22
N ALA A 38 1.42 2.09 -7.35
CA ALA A 38 0.59 3.29 -7.39
C ALA A 38 -0.62 3.18 -6.45
N SER A 39 -1.38 2.09 -6.55
CA SER A 39 -2.55 1.90 -5.66
C SER A 39 -2.19 1.82 -4.18
N ILE A 40 -1.02 1.29 -3.81
CA ILE A 40 -0.54 1.28 -2.42
C ILE A 40 -0.22 2.72 -1.99
N ALA A 41 0.48 3.49 -2.83
CA ALA A 41 0.82 4.88 -2.54
C ALA A 41 -0.43 5.76 -2.37
N ASP A 42 -1.38 5.67 -3.29
CA ASP A 42 -2.63 6.46 -3.25
C ASP A 42 -3.40 6.17 -1.95
N LYS A 43 -3.57 4.89 -1.61
CA LYS A 43 -4.24 4.48 -0.36
C LYS A 43 -3.49 4.90 0.90
N ALA A 44 -2.17 4.89 0.88
CA ALA A 44 -1.40 5.36 2.02
C ALA A 44 -1.62 6.86 2.25
N LEU A 45 -1.60 7.66 1.19
CA LEU A 45 -1.87 9.10 1.24
C LEU A 45 -3.31 9.38 1.70
N GLU A 46 -4.30 8.65 1.17
CA GLU A 46 -5.71 8.73 1.60
C GLU A 46 -5.89 8.42 3.09
N ARG A 47 -5.05 7.55 3.65
CA ARG A 47 -5.06 7.15 5.07
C ARG A 47 -4.17 8.03 5.94
N GLY A 48 -3.69 9.16 5.42
CA GLY A 48 -2.97 10.17 6.18
C GLY A 48 -1.46 9.96 6.30
N PHE A 49 -0.87 9.07 5.50
CA PHE A 49 0.58 9.01 5.39
C PHE A 49 1.11 10.29 4.72
N ASP A 50 2.14 10.89 5.31
CA ASP A 50 2.78 12.09 4.79
C ASP A 50 4.28 11.83 4.60
N PRO A 51 4.77 11.71 3.35
CA PRO A 51 6.18 11.43 3.07
C PRO A 51 7.11 12.62 3.34
N HIS A 52 6.56 13.83 3.54
CA HIS A 52 7.33 15.06 3.76
C HIS A 52 7.52 15.40 5.24
N ARG A 53 6.94 14.63 6.16
CA ARG A 53 7.22 14.76 7.60
C ARG A 53 8.70 14.51 7.88
N ARG A 54 9.23 15.16 8.92
CA ARG A 54 10.60 14.96 9.41
C ARG A 54 10.92 13.47 9.65
N LEU A 55 9.94 12.70 10.12
CA LEU A 55 10.02 11.25 10.34
C LEU A 55 8.79 10.58 9.69
N PRO A 56 8.86 10.17 8.41
CA PRO A 56 7.74 9.56 7.70
C PRO A 56 7.62 8.08 8.07
N VAL A 57 7.11 7.80 9.26
CA VAL A 57 6.91 6.42 9.77
C VAL A 57 5.74 5.76 9.05
N ILE A 58 5.99 4.58 8.47
CA ILE A 58 4.94 3.74 7.88
C ILE A 58 4.34 2.88 8.98
N LEU A 59 3.02 3.00 9.16
CA LEU A 59 2.22 2.19 10.06
C LEU A 59 1.40 1.19 9.25
N ASP A 60 0.94 0.13 9.91
CA ASP A 60 0.08 -0.88 9.31
C ASP A 60 -1.11 -0.26 8.58
N ILE A 61 -1.78 0.71 9.21
CA ILE A 61 -2.92 1.41 8.62
C ILE A 61 -2.64 1.96 7.21
N HIS A 62 -1.43 2.40 6.90
CA HIS A 62 -1.09 2.95 5.59
C HIS A 62 -1.04 1.86 4.50
N VAL A 63 -0.61 0.65 4.87
CA VAL A 63 -0.30 -0.43 3.92
C VAL A 63 -1.24 -1.63 4.02
N CYS A 64 -2.10 -1.73 5.04
CA CYS A 64 -3.09 -2.80 5.16
C CYS A 64 -3.98 -2.88 3.91
N ASP A 65 -4.38 -4.10 3.56
CA ASP A 65 -5.46 -4.27 2.60
C ASP A 65 -6.74 -3.67 3.20
N GLY A 66 -7.46 -2.89 2.39
CA GLY A 66 -8.80 -2.45 2.79
C GLY A 66 -9.74 -3.66 2.89
N PRO A 67 -10.84 -3.55 3.65
CA PRO A 67 -11.87 -4.56 3.64
C PRO A 67 -12.24 -4.84 2.18
N ARG A 68 -12.19 -6.11 1.78
CA ARG A 68 -12.67 -6.50 0.44
C ARG A 68 -14.14 -6.10 0.42
N SER A 69 -14.50 -5.20 -0.48
CA SER A 69 -15.90 -4.88 -0.81
C SER A 69 -16.52 -6.06 -1.55
N GLY A 70 -16.45 -7.26 -0.96
CA GLY A 70 -17.15 -8.43 -1.43
C GLY A 70 -18.65 -8.16 -1.38
N ARG A 71 -19.40 -8.99 -2.11
CA ARG A 71 -20.86 -8.99 -2.06
C ARG A 71 -21.31 -8.97 -0.59
N PRO A 72 -22.25 -8.09 -0.18
CA PRO A 72 -22.81 -8.12 1.16
C PRO A 72 -23.23 -9.56 1.49
N SER A 73 -22.62 -10.19 2.48
CA SER A 73 -23.15 -11.44 3.00
C SER A 73 -24.47 -11.08 3.69
N LYS A 74 -25.56 -11.79 3.35
CA LYS A 74 -26.83 -11.70 4.08
C LYS A 74 -26.50 -11.68 5.58
N GLN A 75 -26.80 -10.57 6.25
CA GLN A 75 -26.87 -10.59 7.71
C GLN A 75 -27.96 -11.59 8.04
N LEU A 76 -27.59 -12.66 8.75
CA LEU A 76 -28.57 -13.47 9.44
C LEU A 76 -29.07 -12.59 10.59
N ASP A 77 -30.28 -12.03 10.44
CA ASP A 77 -30.99 -11.43 11.58
C ASP A 77 -31.15 -12.51 12.66
N ARG A 78 -30.81 -12.16 13.90
CA ARG A 78 -31.11 -12.93 15.10
C ARG A 78 -32.09 -12.15 15.96
#